data_AF-A0A6M3P7A1-F1
#
_entry.id   AF-A0A6M3P7A1-F1
#
_cell.length_a   1.000
_cell.length_b   1.000
_cell.length_c   1.000
_cell.angle_alpha   90.00
_cell.angle_beta   90.00
_cell.angle_gamma   90.00
#
_symmetry.space_group_name_H-M   'P 1'
#
loop_
_entity.id
_entity.type
_entity.pdbx_description
1 polymer ?
#
loop_
_entity_poly.entity_id
_entity_poly.type
_entity_poly.pdbx_seq_one_letter_code
_entity_poly.pdbx_strand_id
1 'polypeptide(L)'
;MNVHLKYDTIKHYHFDWLTPAGDYPNSAVMLVGFRDGRWIIVQEFGNDYSCFEGVLKNGDDLNTEPKFYSDLESVAVAAFGMMKQIYPQYQDSTLEEFLAG
;
A
#
# COMPACT_ATOMS: atom_id res chain seq x y z
N MET A 1 20.38 -5.88 3.20
CA MET A 1 19.30 -6.43 2.37
C MET A 1 18.03 -5.72 2.80
N ASN A 2 17.19 -5.27 1.87
CA ASN A 2 15.91 -4.64 2.16
C ASN A 2 14.81 -5.29 1.27
N VAL A 3 13.56 -4.89 1.43
CA VAL A 3 12.41 -5.45 0.69
C VAL A 3 12.62 -5.32 -0.82
N HIS A 4 13.11 -4.17 -1.27
CA HIS A 4 13.38 -3.91 -2.69
C HIS A 4 14.36 -4.92 -3.31
N LEU A 5 15.46 -5.21 -2.60
CA LEU A 5 16.46 -6.18 -3.03
C LEU A 5 16.00 -7.63 -2.86
N LYS A 6 15.27 -7.95 -1.79
CA LYS A 6 14.78 -9.31 -1.51
C LYS A 6 13.78 -9.79 -2.56
N TYR A 7 12.91 -8.89 -3.03
CA TYR A 7 11.79 -9.25 -3.92
C TYR A 7 11.91 -8.69 -5.35
N ASP A 8 13.04 -8.05 -5.72
CA ASP A 8 13.25 -7.43 -7.05
C ASP A 8 12.07 -6.54 -7.47
N THR A 9 11.80 -5.53 -6.63
CA THR A 9 10.67 -4.61 -6.84
C THR A 9 10.95 -3.65 -7.99
N ILE A 10 9.95 -3.37 -8.83
CA ILE A 10 10.11 -2.53 -10.04
C ILE A 10 9.11 -1.38 -10.16
N LYS A 11 8.05 -1.34 -9.33
CA LYS A 11 7.01 -0.29 -9.38
C LYS A 11 6.53 0.01 -7.97
N HIS A 12 6.31 1.29 -7.66
CA HIS A 12 5.71 1.73 -6.40
C HIS A 12 4.60 2.75 -6.68
N TYR A 13 3.47 2.62 -5.99
CA TYR A 13 2.40 3.62 -5.98
C TYR A 13 2.15 4.07 -4.55
N HIS A 14 2.24 5.38 -4.35
CA HIS A 14 2.07 6.01 -3.05
C HIS A 14 0.59 6.35 -2.82
N PHE A 15 -0.01 5.80 -1.77
CA PHE A 15 -1.44 5.99 -1.49
C PHE A 15 -1.72 7.16 -0.55
N ASP A 16 -0.70 7.83 0.03
CA ASP A 16 -0.88 9.11 0.73
C ASP A 16 -1.46 10.19 -0.20
N TRP A 17 -1.17 10.14 -1.50
CA TRP A 17 -1.71 11.04 -2.53
C TRP A 17 -3.22 10.89 -2.77
N LEU A 18 -3.83 9.80 -2.30
CA LEU A 18 -5.27 9.61 -2.34
C LEU A 18 -5.98 10.35 -1.18
N THR A 19 -5.23 11.01 -0.30
CA THR A 19 -5.81 11.74 0.81
C THR A 19 -6.42 13.07 0.34
N PRO A 20 -7.66 13.40 0.77
CA PRO A 20 -8.30 14.65 0.38
C PRO A 20 -7.41 15.87 0.67
N ALA A 21 -7.42 16.84 -0.25
CA ALA A 21 -6.60 18.03 -0.16
C ALA A 21 -6.85 18.80 1.15
N GLY A 22 -5.78 19.12 1.88
CA GLY A 22 -5.81 19.85 3.14
C GLY A 22 -5.57 19.00 4.39
N ASP A 23 -5.65 17.67 4.27
CA ASP A 23 -5.36 16.73 5.36
C ASP A 23 -4.23 15.77 4.92
N TYR A 24 -2.99 16.04 5.30
CA TYR A 24 -1.95 15.03 5.15
C TYR A 24 -2.18 13.93 6.19
N PRO A 25 -2.22 12.63 5.82
CA PRO A 25 -2.58 11.59 6.77
C PRO A 25 -1.46 11.39 7.80
N ASN A 26 -1.77 10.84 8.98
CA ASN A 26 -0.75 10.53 9.99
C ASN A 26 0.04 9.25 9.65
N SER A 27 -0.51 8.40 8.78
CA SER A 27 0.11 7.18 8.29
C SER A 27 -0.36 6.93 6.87
N ALA A 28 0.47 6.25 6.08
CA ALA A 28 0.10 5.84 4.73
C ALA A 28 0.73 4.51 4.34
N VAL A 29 0.23 3.95 3.24
CA VAL A 29 0.75 2.75 2.59
C VAL A 29 1.22 3.06 1.17
N MET A 30 2.06 2.18 0.65
CA MET A 30 2.45 2.11 -0.74
C MET A 30 2.19 0.71 -1.28
N LEU A 31 1.79 0.65 -2.55
CA LEU A 31 1.71 -0.59 -3.31
C LEU A 31 3.05 -0.85 -3.95
N VAL A 32 3.61 -2.04 -3.78
CA VAL A 32 4.93 -2.40 -4.30
C VAL A 32 4.79 -3.58 -5.24
N GLY A 33 5.10 -3.37 -6.52
CA GLY A 33 5.05 -4.36 -7.58
C GLY A 33 6.43 -4.94 -7.88
N PHE A 34 6.46 -6.25 -8.12
CA PHE A 34 7.68 -7.03 -8.36
C PHE A 34 7.87 -7.31 -9.84
N ARG A 35 9.10 -7.66 -10.24
CA ARG A 35 9.41 -8.00 -11.64
C ARG A 35 8.59 -9.19 -12.14
N ASP A 36 8.21 -10.11 -11.26
CA ASP A 36 7.41 -11.29 -11.58
C ASP A 36 5.89 -11.02 -11.68
N GLY A 37 5.48 -9.76 -11.50
CA GLY A 37 4.09 -9.33 -11.62
C GLY A 37 3.29 -9.34 -10.31
N ARG A 38 3.82 -9.91 -9.22
CA ARG A 38 3.15 -9.90 -7.91
C ARG A 38 3.27 -8.54 -7.23
N TRP A 39 2.33 -8.27 -6.33
CA TRP A 39 2.28 -7.04 -5.55
C TRP A 39 2.17 -7.31 -4.06
N ILE A 40 2.64 -6.36 -3.25
CA ILE A 40 2.48 -6.33 -1.80
C ILE A 40 2.09 -4.91 -1.33
N ILE A 41 1.69 -4.81 -0.06
CA ILE A 41 1.43 -3.54 0.61
C ILE A 41 2.54 -3.30 1.64
N VAL A 42 3.14 -2.12 1.59
CA VAL A 42 4.15 -1.68 2.55
C VAL A 42 3.69 -0.37 3.18
N GLN A 43 3.77 -0.26 4.50
CA GLN A 43 3.56 0.99 5.19
C GLN A 43 4.70 1.96 4.84
N GLU A 44 4.34 3.13 4.34
CA GLU A 44 5.30 4.13 3.90
C GLU A 44 5.80 4.97 5.07
N PHE A 45 4.88 5.48 5.89
CA PHE A 45 5.14 6.23 7.11
C PHE A 45 3.99 6.08 8.11
N GLY A 46 4.20 6.59 9.33
CA GLY A 46 3.28 6.38 10.46
C GLY A 46 3.35 4.95 10.98
N ASN A 47 2.32 4.48 11.69
CA ASN A 47 2.28 3.13 12.28
C ASN A 47 0.90 2.46 12.28
N ASP A 48 -0.10 3.04 11.61
CA ASP A 48 -1.49 2.61 11.78
C ASP A 48 -1.82 1.35 10.99
N TYR A 49 -1.10 1.07 9.90
CA TYR A 49 -1.38 -0.05 9.00
C TYR A 49 -0.64 -1.33 9.37
N SER A 50 0.36 -1.25 10.25
CA SER A 50 1.11 -2.39 10.76
C SER A 50 0.26 -3.39 11.56
N CYS A 51 -0.99 -3.04 11.87
CA CYS A 51 -1.97 -3.92 12.50
C CYS A 51 -2.58 -4.95 11.52
N PHE A 52 -2.51 -4.72 10.22
CA PHE A 52 -3.06 -5.63 9.21
C PHE A 52 -2.07 -6.75 8.89
N GLU A 53 -2.58 -7.99 8.85
CA GLU A 53 -1.78 -9.15 8.49
C GLU A 53 -1.21 -9.02 7.07
N GLY A 54 0.09 -9.27 6.93
CA GLY A 54 0.79 -9.25 5.64
C GLY A 54 1.15 -7.86 5.11
N VAL A 55 0.87 -6.78 5.86
CA VAL A 55 1.37 -5.42 5.56
C VAL A 55 2.73 -5.25 6.21
N LEU A 56 3.74 -4.89 5.40
CA LEU A 56 5.10 -4.68 5.88
C LEU A 56 5.20 -3.33 6.58
N LYS A 57 5.94 -3.25 7.69
CA LYS A 57 6.02 -2.03 8.50
C LYS A 57 6.79 -0.88 7.83
N ASN A 58 7.71 -1.22 6.94
CA ASN A 58 8.50 -0.30 6.11
C ASN A 58 9.30 -1.11 5.07
N GLY A 59 10.10 -0.41 4.24
CA GLY A 59 10.94 -1.02 3.21
C GLY A 59 12.09 -1.90 3.73
N ASP A 60 12.36 -1.91 5.03
CA ASP A 60 13.38 -2.75 5.68
C ASP A 60 12.78 -3.90 6.51
N ASP A 61 11.45 -4.05 6.53
CA ASP A 61 10.78 -5.13 7.24
C ASP A 61 10.93 -6.46 6.50
N LEU A 62 11.96 -7.21 6.89
CA LEU A 62 12.24 -8.54 6.36
C LEU A 62 11.62 -9.67 7.18
N ASN A 63 10.99 -9.34 8.32
CA ASN A 63 10.49 -10.31 9.30
C ASN A 63 9.00 -10.62 9.13
N THR A 64 8.23 -9.64 8.64
CA THR A 64 6.83 -9.85 8.28
C THR A 64 6.74 -10.61 6.96
N GLU A 65 5.97 -11.70 6.93
CA GLU A 65 5.65 -12.40 5.69
C GLU A 65 4.60 -11.58 4.92
N PRO A 66 4.90 -11.07 3.71
CA PRO A 66 3.95 -10.28 2.94
C PRO A 66 2.76 -11.10 2.48
N LYS A 67 1.60 -10.46 2.43
CA LYS A 67 0.50 -10.95 1.60
C LYS A 67 0.76 -10.56 0.15
N PHE A 68 0.79 -11.55 -0.74
CA PHE A 68 0.97 -11.34 -2.17
C PHE A 68 -0.37 -11.20 -2.89
N TYR A 69 -0.39 -10.31 -3.87
CA TYR A 69 -1.51 -10.03 -4.76
C TYR A 69 -1.06 -10.26 -6.21
N SER A 70 -1.97 -10.69 -7.07
CA SER A 70 -1.66 -11.10 -8.46
C SER A 70 -1.52 -9.92 -9.43
N ASP A 71 -2.06 -8.77 -9.08
CA ASP A 71 -2.21 -7.62 -9.98
C ASP A 71 -2.39 -6.32 -9.18
N LEU A 72 -2.27 -5.19 -9.90
CA LEU A 72 -2.38 -3.86 -9.32
C LEU A 72 -3.77 -3.58 -8.75
N GLU A 73 -4.81 -4.03 -9.42
CA GLU A 73 -6.20 -3.77 -9.02
C GLU A 73 -6.52 -4.42 -7.67
N SER A 74 -6.19 -5.70 -7.51
CA SER A 74 -6.44 -6.43 -6.26
C SER A 74 -5.66 -5.89 -5.07
N VAL A 75 -4.40 -5.47 -5.26
CA VAL A 75 -3.62 -4.84 -4.19
C VAL A 75 -4.15 -3.45 -3.85
N ALA A 76 -4.57 -2.67 -4.85
CA ALA A 76 -5.13 -1.33 -4.67
C ALA A 76 -6.46 -1.37 -3.90
N VAL A 77 -7.38 -2.26 -4.29
CA VAL A 77 -8.65 -2.49 -3.59
C VAL A 77 -8.41 -2.89 -2.13
N ALA A 78 -7.46 -3.80 -1.88
CA ALA A 78 -7.15 -4.22 -0.53
C ALA A 78 -6.55 -3.10 0.33
N ALA A 79 -5.57 -2.36 -0.19
CA ALA A 79 -4.94 -1.24 0.50
C ALA A 79 -5.95 -0.13 0.79
N PHE A 80 -6.79 0.22 -0.20
CA PHE A 80 -7.83 1.24 -0.02
C PHE A 80 -8.88 0.82 1.00
N GLY A 81 -9.25 -0.47 1.01
CA GLY A 81 -10.10 -1.05 2.06
C GLY A 81 -9.51 -0.88 3.47
N MET A 82 -8.20 -1.09 3.63
CA MET A 82 -7.49 -0.84 4.90
C MET A 82 -7.48 0.65 5.25
N MET A 83 -7.23 1.53 4.27
CA MET A 83 -7.28 2.98 4.45
C MET A 83 -8.64 3.42 4.96
N LYS A 84 -9.74 2.99 4.36
CA LYS A 84 -11.10 3.30 4.83
C LYS A 84 -11.42 2.75 6.22
N GLN A 85 -10.81 1.63 6.63
CA GLN A 85 -11.00 1.07 7.97
C GLN A 85 -10.35 1.93 9.06
N ILE A 86 -9.19 2.52 8.79
CA ILE A 86 -8.48 3.41 9.72
C ILE A 86 -9.01 4.84 9.63
N TYR A 87 -9.27 5.29 8.40
CA TYR A 87 -9.61 6.66 8.03
C TYR A 87 -10.86 6.68 7.14
N PRO A 88 -12.07 6.69 7.72
CA PRO A 88 -13.32 6.56 6.97
C PRO A 88 -13.64 7.69 5.99
N GLN A 89 -12.85 8.77 5.95
CA GLN A 89 -13.05 9.92 5.07
C GLN A 89 -12.76 9.64 3.59
N TYR A 90 -11.99 8.60 3.28
CA TYR A 90 -11.66 8.23 1.90
C TYR A 90 -12.92 7.83 1.10
N GLN A 91 -13.11 8.45 -0.06
CA GLN A 91 -14.26 8.24 -0.94
C GLN A 91 -13.93 7.25 -2.05
N ASP A 92 -14.87 6.36 -2.40
CA ASP A 92 -14.64 5.31 -3.41
C ASP A 92 -14.21 5.87 -4.78
N SER A 93 -14.70 7.07 -5.13
CA SER A 93 -14.29 7.78 -6.35
C SER A 93 -12.79 8.00 -6.45
N THR A 94 -12.08 8.13 -5.32
CA THR A 94 -10.62 8.30 -5.31
C THR A 94 -9.89 7.05 -5.77
N LEU A 95 -10.38 5.86 -5.38
CA LEU A 95 -9.83 4.60 -5.87
C LEU A 95 -10.19 4.38 -7.34
N GLU A 96 -11.42 4.72 -7.74
CA GLU A 96 -11.88 4.63 -9.13
C GLU A 96 -11.02 5.49 -10.07
N GLU A 97 -10.73 6.74 -9.67
CA GLU A 97 -9.83 7.64 -10.40
C GLU A 97 -8.41 7.09 -10.51
N PHE A 98 -7.88 6.49 -9.44
CA PHE A 98 -6.57 5.83 -9.47
C PHE A 98 -6.52 4.66 -10.46
N LEU A 99 -7.56 3.82 -10.48
CA LEU A 99 -7.63 2.64 -11.35
C LEU A 99 -7.95 2.98 -12.81
N ALA A 100 -8.50 4.18 -13.07
CA ALA A 100 -8.82 4.65 -14.42
C ALA A 100 -7.61 5.27 -15.16
N GLY A 101 -6.53 5.58 -14.45
CA GLY A 101 -5.28 6.14 -14.98
C GLY A 101 -4.33 5.09 -15.58
#